data_AF-A0A1B6G5T3-F1
#
_entry.id   AF-A0A1B6G5T3-F1
#
_cell.length_a   1.000
_cell.length_b   1.000
_cell.length_c   1.000
_cell.angle_alpha   90.00
_cell.angle_beta   90.00
_cell.angle_gamma   90.00
#
_symmetry.space_group_name_H-M   'P 1'
#
loop_
_entity.id
_entity.type
_entity.pdbx_description
1 polymer ?
#
loop_
_entity_poly.entity_id
_entity_poly.type
_entity_poly.pdbx_seq_one_letter_code
_entity_poly.pdbx_strand_id
1 'polypeptide(L)'
;AACITQSTTMCFAIEYLLQYPEVQAKAQQEVDDVIGHSRLPTLDDRKNLPYMEALMREVMRRNTLSPMALPHRCTEDTYFYGYFIPKDTMVFANLWSNNMDEKLWGDPFEFRPERHLEEDG
;
A
#
# COMPACT_ATOMS: atom_id res chain seq x y z
N ALA A 1 -0.87 -6.82 17.73
CA ALA A 1 -1.28 -6.16 16.48
C ALA A 1 -0.09 -5.96 15.53
N ALA A 2 0.92 -5.16 15.90
CA ALA A 2 2.05 -4.81 15.02
C ALA A 2 2.78 -6.01 14.37
N CYS A 3 3.12 -7.04 15.15
CA CYS A 3 3.81 -8.23 14.63
C CYS A 3 2.99 -8.95 13.53
N ILE A 4 1.67 -9.08 13.71
CA ILE A 4 0.80 -9.77 12.75
C ILE A 4 0.72 -8.95 11.46
N THR A 5 0.42 -7.65 11.55
CA THR A 5 0.31 -6.79 10.37
C THR A 5 1.61 -6.74 9.57
N GLN A 6 2.76 -6.60 10.25
CA GLN A 6 4.07 -6.58 9.60
C GLN A 6 4.39 -7.91 8.92
N SER A 7 4.22 -9.02 9.63
CA SER A 7 4.51 -10.36 9.11
C SER A 7 3.63 -10.68 7.90
N THR A 8 2.34 -10.36 7.97
CA THR A 8 1.41 -10.59 6.86
C THR A 8 1.75 -9.73 5.64
N THR A 9 2.09 -8.44 5.82
CA THR A 9 2.54 -7.59 4.71
C THR A 9 3.80 -8.13 4.05
N MET A 10 4.77 -8.61 4.83
CA MET A 10 6.00 -9.20 4.30
C MET A 10 5.75 -10.51 3.55
N CYS A 11 4.85 -11.36 4.03
CA CYS A 11 4.44 -12.57 3.30
C CYS A 11 3.87 -12.24 1.93
N PHE A 12 2.97 -11.26 1.86
CA PHE A 12 2.44 -10.79 0.58
C PHE A 12 3.54 -10.22 -0.31
N ALA A 13 4.44 -9.39 0.22
CA ALA A 13 5.56 -8.86 -0.56
C ALA A 13 6.39 -9.98 -1.20
N ILE A 14 6.73 -11.03 -0.45
CA ILE A 14 7.45 -12.20 -0.98
C ILE A 14 6.60 -12.93 -2.04
N GLU A 15 5.30 -13.11 -1.80
CA GLU A 15 4.38 -13.72 -2.76
C GLU A 15 4.36 -12.95 -4.10
N TYR A 16 4.29 -11.62 -4.09
CA TYR A 16 4.33 -10.83 -5.32
C TYR A 16 5.69 -10.89 -6.00
N LEU A 17 6.80 -10.86 -5.25
CA LEU A 17 8.13 -11.00 -5.84
C LEU A 17 8.29 -12.35 -6.55
N LEU A 18 7.69 -13.43 -6.02
CA LEU A 18 7.67 -14.75 -6.66
C LEU A 18 6.79 -14.81 -7.92
N GLN A 19 5.67 -14.07 -7.94
CA GLN A 19 4.73 -14.05 -9.07
C GLN A 19 5.17 -13.10 -10.19
N TYR A 20 5.95 -12.06 -9.88
CA TYR A 20 6.40 -11.01 -10.80
C TYR A 20 7.94 -10.90 -10.79
N PRO A 21 8.66 -11.85 -11.41
CA PRO A 21 10.13 -11.87 -11.41
C PRO A 21 10.77 -10.61 -12.01
N GLU A 22 10.11 -9.96 -12.95
CA GLU A 22 10.56 -8.69 -13.54
C GLU A 22 10.51 -7.54 -12.53
N VAL A 23 9.50 -7.50 -11.66
CA VAL A 23 9.43 -6.54 -10.55
C VAL A 23 10.53 -6.83 -9.54
N GLN A 24 10.74 -8.11 -9.20
CA GLN A 24 11.82 -8.51 -8.31
C GLN A 24 13.19 -8.07 -8.86
N ALA A 25 13.45 -8.31 -10.15
CA ALA A 25 14.71 -7.94 -10.79
C ALA A 25 14.97 -6.43 -10.74
N LYS A 26 13.95 -5.60 -11.02
CA LYS A 26 14.06 -4.13 -10.92
C LYS A 26 14.34 -3.66 -9.49
N ALA A 27 13.62 -4.21 -8.52
CA ALA A 27 13.76 -3.85 -7.12
C ALA A 27 15.15 -4.22 -6.58
N GLN A 28 15.65 -5.40 -6.97
CA GLN A 28 17.01 -5.83 -6.65
C GLN A 28 18.06 -4.93 -7.33
N GLN A 29 17.88 -4.60 -8.60
CA GLN A 29 18.80 -3.74 -9.34
C GLN A 29 18.92 -2.36 -8.68
N GLU A 30 17.81 -1.75 -8.26
CA GLU A 30 17.84 -0.47 -7.53
C GLU A 30 18.67 -0.57 -6.24
N VAL A 31 18.46 -1.64 -5.45
CA VAL A 31 19.21 -1.87 -4.21
C VAL A 31 20.70 -2.05 -4.50
N ASP A 32 21.05 -2.82 -5.53
CA ASP A 32 22.44 -3.08 -5.92
C ASP A 32 23.12 -1.80 -6.43
N ASP A 33 22.41 -0.94 -7.18
CA ASP A 33 22.94 0.33 -7.70
C ASP A 33 23.16 1.37 -6.61
N VAL A 34 22.26 1.45 -5.62
CA VAL A 34 22.27 2.50 -4.58
C VAL A 34 23.11 2.12 -3.36
N ILE A 35 23.04 0.85 -2.94
CA ILE A 35 23.69 0.37 -1.71
C ILE A 35 24.93 -0.47 -2.05
N GLY A 36 24.88 -1.26 -3.12
CA GLY A 36 25.90 -2.23 -3.47
C GLY A 36 26.02 -3.38 -2.46
N HIS A 37 27.14 -4.10 -2.52
CA HIS A 37 27.34 -5.33 -1.73
C HIS A 37 28.27 -5.18 -0.53
N SER A 38 28.71 -3.95 -0.21
CA SER A 38 29.73 -3.71 0.83
C SER A 38 29.14 -3.54 2.24
N ARG A 39 27.83 -3.27 2.34
CA ARG A 39 27.14 -3.02 3.61
C ARG A 39 25.67 -3.43 3.53
N LEU A 40 25.02 -3.50 4.69
CA LEU A 40 23.57 -3.67 4.77
C LEU A 40 22.83 -2.33 4.55
N PRO A 41 21.55 -2.39 4.12
CA PRO A 41 20.69 -1.21 4.03
C PRO A 41 20.47 -0.52 5.38
N THR A 42 20.28 0.79 5.35
CA THR A 42 19.91 1.63 6.49
C THR A 42 18.64 2.43 6.18
N LEU A 43 18.02 3.04 7.19
CA LEU A 43 16.83 3.86 6.96
C LEU A 43 17.12 5.13 6.14
N ASP A 44 18.35 5.64 6.18
CA ASP A 44 18.76 6.82 5.40
C ASP A 44 18.80 6.54 3.89
N ASP A 45 18.92 5.27 3.50
CA ASP A 45 18.91 4.84 2.10
C ASP A 45 17.51 4.90 1.49
N ARG A 46 16.44 4.84 2.30
CA ARG A 46 15.05 4.74 1.82
C ARG A 46 14.67 5.84 0.83
N LYS A 47 15.17 7.07 1.03
CA LYS A 47 14.91 8.20 0.13
C LYS A 47 15.52 8.05 -1.26
N ASN A 48 16.51 7.15 -1.40
CA ASN A 48 17.19 6.84 -2.64
C ASN A 48 16.70 5.51 -3.24
N LEU A 49 15.65 4.89 -2.68
CA LEU A 49 15.07 3.63 -3.15
C LEU A 49 13.59 3.82 -3.54
N PRO A 50 13.28 4.71 -4.51
CA PRO A 50 11.90 5.02 -4.89
C PRO A 50 11.13 3.80 -5.40
N TYR A 51 11.77 2.88 -6.14
CA TYR A 51 11.13 1.67 -6.65
C TYR A 51 10.78 0.69 -5.52
N MET A 52 11.68 0.47 -4.56
CA MET A 52 11.38 -0.34 -3.38
C MET A 52 10.23 0.26 -2.55
N GLU A 53 10.20 1.58 -2.40
CA GLU A 53 9.09 2.28 -1.74
C GLU A 53 7.77 2.10 -2.50
N ALA A 54 7.81 2.26 -3.83
CA ALA A 54 6.67 2.06 -4.71
C ALA A 54 6.13 0.62 -4.65
N LEU A 55 7.03 -0.38 -4.62
CA LEU A 55 6.69 -1.78 -4.45
C LEU A 55 5.95 -2.03 -3.14
N MET A 56 6.47 -1.52 -2.02
CA MET A 56 5.84 -1.70 -0.72
C MET A 56 4.46 -1.02 -0.66
N ARG A 57 4.31 0.15 -1.30
CA ARG A 57 3.01 0.84 -1.42
C ARG A 57 2.01 0.01 -2.23
N GLU A 58 2.43 -0.58 -3.34
CA GLU A 58 1.55 -1.39 -4.17
C GLU A 58 1.14 -2.69 -3.46
N VAL A 59 2.06 -3.32 -2.71
CA VAL A 59 1.74 -4.47 -1.84
C VAL A 59 0.65 -4.10 -0.84
N MET A 60 0.78 -2.94 -0.17
CA MET A 60 -0.21 -2.50 0.83
C MET A 60 -1.55 -2.08 0.21
N ARG A 61 -1.56 -1.45 -0.96
CA ARG A 61 -2.80 -1.10 -1.69
C ARG A 61 -3.55 -2.39 -2.05
N ARG A 62 -2.86 -3.33 -2.69
CA ARG A 62 -3.47 -4.55 -3.19
C ARG A 62 -3.91 -5.50 -2.07
N ASN A 63 -3.09 -5.60 -1.01
CA ASN A 63 -3.40 -6.39 0.17
C ASN A 63 -3.88 -5.48 1.28
N THR A 64 -5.05 -4.89 1.06
CA THR A 64 -5.73 -4.05 2.05
C THR A 64 -6.08 -4.94 3.28
N LEU A 65 -5.16 -5.07 4.23
CA LEU A 65 -5.27 -6.02 5.36
C LEU A 65 -6.52 -5.80 6.22
N SER A 66 -7.02 -4.56 6.26
CA SER A 66 -8.28 -4.21 6.91
C SER A 66 -9.23 -3.56 5.89
N PRO A 67 -9.97 -4.37 5.10
CA PRO A 67 -10.82 -3.88 4.01
C PRO A 67 -11.84 -2.82 4.42
N MET A 68 -12.33 -2.87 5.66
CA MET A 68 -13.34 -1.96 6.22
C MET A 68 -12.81 -1.02 7.31
N ALA A 69 -11.47 -0.92 7.43
CA ALA A 69 -10.78 -0.22 8.52
C ALA A 69 -11.28 -0.65 9.91
N LEU A 70 -10.97 0.14 10.93
CA LEU A 70 -11.61 0.02 12.24
C LEU A 70 -12.98 0.70 12.19
N PRO A 71 -14.02 0.18 12.87
CA PRO A 71 -15.29 0.87 12.97
C PRO A 71 -15.13 2.22 13.68
N HIS A 72 -15.66 3.28 13.09
CA HIS A 72 -15.82 4.59 13.71
C HIS A 72 -17.25 4.76 14.23
N ARG A 73 -17.46 5.79 15.06
CA ARG A 73 -18.77 6.15 15.57
C ARG A 73 -18.95 7.67 15.51
N CYS A 74 -20.11 8.11 15.01
CA CYS A 74 -20.49 9.53 15.06
C CYS A 74 -20.60 9.99 16.52
N THR A 75 -19.87 11.05 16.86
CA THR A 75 -19.84 11.61 18.23
C THR A 75 -21.02 12.54 18.50
N GLU A 76 -21.63 13.06 17.44
CA GLU A 76 -22.80 13.94 17.45
C GLU A 76 -23.59 13.75 16.15
N ASP A 77 -24.81 14.31 16.12
CA ASP A 77 -25.62 14.39 14.92
C ASP A 77 -24.90 15.24 13.88
N THR A 78 -24.81 14.76 12.64
CA THR A 78 -24.08 15.46 11.58
C THR A 78 -24.75 15.29 10.21
N TYR A 79 -24.31 16.07 9.24
CA TYR A 79 -24.69 15.92 7.84
C TYR A 79 -23.45 15.61 7.00
N PHE A 80 -23.53 14.57 6.18
CA PHE A 80 -22.45 14.18 5.26
C PHE A 80 -23.02 14.00 3.86
N TYR A 81 -22.50 14.74 2.87
CA TYR A 81 -23.05 14.80 1.50
C TYR A 81 -24.58 15.01 1.44
N GLY A 82 -25.13 15.82 2.36
CA GLY A 82 -26.56 16.10 2.45
C GLY A 82 -27.39 15.06 3.21
N TYR A 83 -26.80 13.94 3.64
CA TYR A 83 -27.46 12.93 4.45
C TYR A 83 -27.32 13.23 5.93
N PHE A 84 -28.44 13.21 6.68
CA PHE A 84 -28.43 13.27 8.13
C PHE A 84 -27.92 11.95 8.72
N ILE A 85 -26.89 12.02 9.54
CA ILE A 85 -26.29 10.89 10.25
C ILE A 85 -26.45 11.14 11.75
N PRO A 86 -27.27 10.34 12.45
CA PRO A 86 -27.44 10.48 13.90
C PRO A 86 -26.15 10.21 14.66
N LYS A 87 -26.05 10.83 15.84
CA LYS A 87 -25.09 10.47 16.87
C LYS A 87 -25.15 8.97 17.15
N ASP A 88 -23.99 8.41 17.49
CA ASP A 88 -23.80 6.98 17.79
C ASP A 88 -23.93 6.03 16.59
N THR A 89 -24.22 6.54 15.39
CA THR A 89 -24.15 5.75 14.14
C THR A 89 -22.72 5.20 13.94
N MET A 90 -22.62 3.90 13.67
CA MET A 90 -21.37 3.25 13.33
C MET A 90 -21.03 3.50 11.86
N VAL A 91 -19.79 3.86 11.59
CA VAL A 91 -19.29 4.20 10.25
C VAL A 91 -18.11 3.30 9.91
N PHE A 92 -18.16 2.67 8.74
CA PHE A 92 -17.09 1.85 8.20
C PHE A 92 -16.50 2.52 6.97
N ALA A 93 -15.18 2.62 6.89
CA ALA A 93 -14.48 3.08 5.70
C ALA A 93 -14.13 1.87 4.83
N ASN A 94 -14.76 1.72 3.67
CA ASN A 94 -14.48 0.63 2.75
C ASN A 94 -13.19 0.90 1.94
N LEU A 95 -12.04 0.67 2.58
CA LEU A 95 -10.73 0.84 1.97
C LEU A 95 -10.52 -0.08 0.77
N TRP A 96 -11.04 -1.31 0.81
CA TRP A 96 -10.91 -2.24 -0.32
C TRP A 96 -11.62 -1.71 -1.57
N SER A 97 -12.85 -1.19 -1.42
CA SER A 97 -13.56 -0.58 -2.55
C SER A 97 -12.79 0.58 -3.15
N ASN A 98 -12.17 1.43 -2.33
CA ASN A 98 -11.35 2.55 -2.82
C ASN A 98 -10.09 2.05 -3.53
N ASN A 99 -9.43 1.05 -2.97
CA ASN A 99 -8.19 0.49 -3.53
C ASN A 99 -8.44 -0.35 -4.79
N MET A 100 -9.67 -0.82 -5.00
CA MET A 100 -10.09 -1.59 -6.18
C MET A 100 -10.94 -0.79 -7.18
N ASP A 101 -11.09 0.52 -7.00
CA ASP A 101 -11.85 1.36 -7.94
C ASP A 101 -11.05 1.60 -9.23
N GLU A 102 -11.56 1.08 -10.35
CA GLU A 102 -10.98 1.27 -11.68
C GLU A 102 -10.92 2.75 -12.09
N LYS A 103 -11.81 3.61 -11.58
CA LYS A 103 -11.77 5.05 -11.90
C LYS A 103 -10.62 5.76 -11.21
N LEU A 104 -10.17 5.24 -10.06
CA LEU A 104 -9.04 5.80 -9.32
C LEU A 104 -7.71 5.20 -9.77
N TRP A 105 -7.70 3.91 -10.11
CA TRP A 105 -6.46 3.15 -10.32
C TRP A 105 -6.24 2.67 -11.75
N GLY A 106 -7.24 2.75 -12.63
CA GLY A 106 -7.24 2.20 -13.99
C GLY A 106 -7.35 0.68 -13.98
N ASP A 107 -6.25 0.03 -13.62
CA ASP A 107 -6.06 -1.42 -13.55
C ASP A 107 -5.76 -1.87 -12.10
N PRO A 108 -6.74 -1.75 -11.17
CA PRO A 108 -6.52 -2.01 -9.74
C PRO A 108 -6.09 -3.45 -9.43
N PHE A 109 -6.44 -4.40 -10.31
CA PHE A 109 -6.07 -5.81 -10.22
C PHE A 109 -4.77 -6.15 -10.97
N GLU A 110 -4.02 -5.18 -11.48
CA GLU A 110 -2.65 -5.37 -11.96
C GLU A 110 -1.63 -4.92 -10.91
N PHE A 111 -0.60 -5.73 -10.68
CA PHE A 111 0.40 -5.44 -9.66
C PHE A 111 1.50 -4.66 -10.35
N ARG A 112 1.41 -3.34 -10.22
CA ARG A 112 2.28 -2.42 -10.96
C ARG A 112 2.87 -1.38 -10.01
N PRO A 113 4.01 -1.67 -9.36
CA PRO A 113 4.71 -0.70 -8.50
C PRO A 113 4.91 0.66 -9.15
N GLU A 114 5.15 0.68 -10.47
CA GLU A 114 5.40 1.88 -11.25
C GLU A 114 4.29 2.94 -11.13
N ARG A 115 3.06 2.57 -10.70
CA ARG A 115 1.98 3.53 -10.45
C ARG A 115 2.25 4.52 -9.32
N HIS A 116 3.23 4.22 -8.47
CA HIS A 116 3.59 5.02 -7.30
C HIS A 116 4.88 5.82 -7.50
N LEU A 117 5.46 5.77 -8.70
CA LEU A 117 6.58 6.62 -9.11
C LEU A 117 6.03 7.91 -9.73
N GLU A 118 6.76 9.00 -9.62
CA GLU A 118 6.43 10.23 -10.35
C GLU A 118 6.84 10.06 -11.83
N GLU A 119 6.39 10.95 -12.74
CA GLU A 119 6.75 10.86 -14.18
C GLU A 119 8.28 10.91 -14.43
N ASP A 120 9.05 11.37 -13.44
CA ASP A 120 10.50 11.48 -13.41
C ASP A 120 11.21 10.48 -12.48
N GLY A 121 10.48 9.51 -11.90
CA GLY A 121 11.02 8.40 -11.09
C GLY A 121 10.83 8.60 -9.59
#